data_AF-A0A9N8EGM0-F1
#
_entry.id   AF-A0A9N8EGM0-F1
#
_cell.length_a   1.000
_cell.length_b   1.000
_cell.length_c   1.000
_cell.angle_alpha   90.00
_cell.angle_beta   90.00
_cell.angle_gamma   90.00
#
_symmetry.space_group_name_H-M   'P 1'
#
loop_
_entity.id
_entity.type
_entity.pdbx_description
1 polymer ?
#
loop_
_entity_poly.entity_id
_entity_poly.type
_entity_poly.pdbx_seq_one_letter_code
_entity_poly.pdbx_strand_id
1 'polypeptide(L)'
;MAATSPTTTTRTTTRTMGLSFDENESVSNCSEKTCSTTTSTMASPESAFSLMVEGDYTYAPTSSAMAKSAMAILETRIGERLASSSSSGELRLLSMKESFDRSILTQFYEELMIPNFPLEEERDDLEDWLLYLDPTFSKEEEEDSDNDGPQDGTSMDVLILTIDNGTTTTILGGIAFEYYPQAQVGLLSYMVVSTEFRRLGILGTLHPVFCHALQGLHELTTQAHTPIAAILAETNTATAGDVPTQVARKRHEILFKLGYRLLQFPYVQPPLATDGESFDDIMLLLYVGNNSSNSSQSTSTSSMDTTILYKYVLDFYYSVFGTNQEPLFQDHWYFQLVTWYQQQCPSTHIQTQLPWEDVTPTFLAQMKQQQQQQQEEGK
;
A
#
# COMPACT_ATOMS: atom_id res chain seq x y z
N MET A 1 -19.91 52.96 -14.68
CA MET A 1 -20.03 51.78 -13.80
C MET A 1 -19.23 50.67 -14.44
N ALA A 2 -17.98 50.49 -14.00
CA ALA A 2 -17.10 49.43 -14.48
C ALA A 2 -17.31 48.22 -13.56
N ALA A 3 -17.74 47.10 -14.13
CA ALA A 3 -17.85 45.84 -13.42
C ALA A 3 -16.45 45.22 -13.32
N THR A 4 -15.93 45.10 -12.10
CA THR A 4 -14.72 44.36 -11.78
C THR A 4 -15.07 42.88 -11.72
N SER A 5 -14.46 42.09 -12.60
CA SER A 5 -14.52 40.62 -12.56
C SER A 5 -13.84 40.10 -11.29
N PRO A 6 -14.36 39.04 -10.66
CA PRO A 6 -13.73 38.45 -9.49
C PRO A 6 -12.46 37.69 -9.90
N THR A 7 -11.35 38.03 -9.25
CA THR A 7 -10.11 37.28 -9.33
C THR A 7 -10.27 36.01 -8.50
N THR A 8 -10.57 34.89 -9.14
CA THR A 8 -10.55 33.58 -8.50
C THR A 8 -9.08 33.25 -8.20
N THR A 9 -8.70 33.34 -6.93
CA THR A 9 -7.40 32.88 -6.45
C THR A 9 -7.56 31.40 -6.17
N THR A 10 -7.24 30.55 -7.14
CA THR A 10 -7.15 29.10 -6.94
C THR A 10 -6.00 28.84 -5.97
N ARG A 11 -6.34 28.29 -4.81
CA ARG A 11 -5.38 27.87 -3.80
C ARG A 11 -5.16 26.38 -4.05
N THR A 12 -4.07 26.05 -4.72
CA THR A 12 -3.63 24.67 -4.92
C THR A 12 -3.09 24.16 -3.59
N THR A 13 -3.80 23.24 -2.96
CA THR A 13 -3.35 22.50 -1.78
C THR A 13 -2.83 21.14 -2.25
N THR A 14 -1.71 20.70 -1.69
CA THR A 14 -0.89 19.58 -2.17
C THR A 14 -1.03 18.42 -1.18
N ARG A 15 -1.44 17.23 -1.67
CA ARG A 15 -1.71 15.96 -0.97
C ARG A 15 -0.41 15.18 -0.60
N THR A 16 -0.42 14.06 0.16
CA THR A 16 0.82 13.39 0.62
C THR A 16 0.58 12.08 1.36
N MET A 17 1.51 11.14 1.23
CA MET A 17 1.55 9.88 1.98
C MET A 17 2.40 10.01 3.27
N GLY A 18 1.72 10.20 4.40
CA GLY A 18 2.28 10.57 5.71
C GLY A 18 2.92 9.47 6.58
N LEU A 19 4.11 8.92 6.28
CA LEU A 19 4.86 8.27 7.38
C LEU A 19 5.25 9.33 8.43
N SER A 20 4.73 9.24 9.64
CA SER A 20 5.08 10.18 10.70
C SER A 20 6.39 9.82 11.37
N PHE A 21 7.26 10.81 11.51
CA PHE A 21 8.51 10.69 12.27
C PHE A 21 8.77 11.96 13.05
N ASP A 22 9.32 11.81 14.26
CA ASP A 22 9.91 12.90 15.02
C ASP A 22 11.32 13.21 14.45
N GLU A 23 11.60 14.50 14.24
CA GLU A 23 12.80 15.00 13.57
C GLU A 23 14.10 14.86 14.39
N ASN A 24 14.01 14.45 15.66
CA ASN A 24 15.14 14.43 16.59
C ASN A 24 15.44 13.02 17.08
N GLU A 25 16.11 12.15 16.30
CA GLU A 25 16.87 11.04 16.90
C GLU A 25 17.76 10.29 15.90
N SER A 26 19.05 10.22 16.25
CA SER A 26 20.10 9.50 15.53
C SER A 26 19.86 7.99 15.54
N VAL A 27 19.96 7.36 14.37
CA VAL A 27 19.82 5.90 14.19
C VAL A 27 21.01 5.17 14.78
N SER A 28 20.82 4.41 15.86
CA SER A 28 21.81 3.47 16.37
C SER A 28 21.72 2.12 15.62
N ASN A 29 22.81 1.68 15.02
CA ASN A 29 22.92 0.37 14.38
C ASN A 29 22.89 -0.75 15.44
N CYS A 30 21.86 -1.61 15.41
CA CYS A 30 21.84 -2.87 16.15
C CYS A 30 22.41 -3.99 15.27
N SER A 31 23.42 -4.68 15.78
CA SER A 31 24.12 -5.79 15.11
C SER A 31 23.29 -7.08 15.10
N GLU A 32 23.15 -7.69 13.93
CA GLU A 32 22.47 -8.98 13.74
C GLU A 32 23.27 -10.14 14.34
N LYS A 33 22.58 -11.04 15.06
CA LYS A 33 23.09 -12.36 15.48
C LYS A 33 22.48 -13.44 14.59
N THR A 34 23.35 -14.28 14.03
CA THR A 34 23.05 -15.40 13.14
C THR A 34 22.36 -16.56 13.87
N CYS A 35 21.28 -17.10 13.29
CA CYS A 35 20.61 -18.33 13.71
C CYS A 35 20.88 -19.45 12.68
N SER A 36 21.21 -20.66 13.15
CA SER A 36 21.58 -21.81 12.34
C SER A 36 20.36 -22.66 11.95
N THR A 37 20.23 -23.00 10.67
CA THR A 37 19.13 -23.83 10.13
C THR A 37 19.63 -25.23 9.76
N THR A 38 18.85 -26.25 10.15
CA THR A 38 19.10 -27.67 9.85
C THR A 38 18.39 -28.08 8.56
N THR A 39 19.10 -28.71 7.63
CA THR A 39 18.58 -29.18 6.33
C THR A 39 17.92 -30.56 6.42
N SER A 40 16.71 -30.69 5.88
CA SER A 40 16.01 -31.97 5.65
C SER A 40 15.74 -32.15 4.16
N THR A 41 16.03 -33.34 3.65
CA THR A 41 15.98 -33.72 2.23
C THR A 41 14.58 -34.20 1.86
N MET A 42 13.97 -33.66 0.80
CA MET A 42 12.70 -34.15 0.26
C MET A 42 12.83 -34.64 -1.19
N ALA A 43 12.07 -35.70 -1.47
CA ALA A 43 12.00 -36.43 -2.72
C ALA A 43 11.03 -35.79 -3.73
N SER A 44 11.27 -36.10 -5.01
CA SER A 44 10.61 -35.55 -6.20
C SER A 44 9.13 -35.94 -6.33
N PRO A 45 8.24 -35.02 -6.77
CA PRO A 45 6.88 -35.37 -7.16
C PRO A 45 6.63 -35.08 -8.65
N GLU A 46 6.51 -36.14 -9.45
CA GLU A 46 5.72 -36.09 -10.69
C GLU A 46 4.72 -37.24 -10.63
N SER A 47 3.49 -37.00 -11.10
CA SER A 47 2.36 -37.95 -11.21
C SER A 47 1.37 -38.04 -10.03
N ALA A 48 0.65 -36.94 -9.78
CA ALA A 48 -0.74 -37.00 -9.28
C ALA A 48 -1.46 -35.67 -9.57
N PHE A 49 -2.05 -35.53 -10.76
CA PHE A 49 -2.95 -34.42 -11.08
C PHE A 49 -4.31 -34.99 -11.50
N SER A 50 -5.37 -34.40 -10.97
CA SER A 50 -6.80 -34.73 -11.19
C SER A 50 -7.47 -35.57 -10.11
N LEU A 51 -7.49 -35.03 -8.90
CA LEU A 51 -8.61 -35.11 -7.97
C LEU A 51 -8.84 -33.68 -7.48
N MET A 52 -10.02 -33.14 -7.75
CA MET A 52 -10.43 -31.80 -7.33
C MET A 52 -10.28 -31.69 -5.81
N VAL A 53 -9.26 -30.96 -5.37
CA VAL A 53 -9.14 -30.49 -4.00
C VAL A 53 -10.04 -29.26 -3.95
N GLU A 54 -11.20 -29.38 -3.32
CA GLU A 54 -11.90 -28.23 -2.74
C GLU A 54 -10.93 -27.67 -1.68
N GLY A 55 -10.01 -26.82 -2.14
CA GLY A 55 -9.10 -26.10 -1.28
C GLY A 55 -9.93 -25.11 -0.49
N ASP A 56 -10.04 -25.33 0.82
CA ASP A 56 -10.57 -24.34 1.75
C ASP A 56 -9.59 -23.16 1.75
N TYR A 57 -9.84 -22.16 0.91
CA TYR A 57 -9.08 -20.91 0.85
C TYR A 57 -9.44 -20.06 2.08
N THR A 58 -8.95 -20.47 3.26
CA THR A 58 -9.25 -19.76 4.50
C THR A 58 -8.31 -18.55 4.67
N TYR A 59 -8.89 -17.35 4.69
CA TYR A 59 -8.16 -16.13 4.99
C TYR A 59 -7.95 -15.98 6.51
N ALA A 60 -6.73 -16.26 6.99
CA ALA A 60 -6.38 -16.18 8.42
C ALA A 60 -4.94 -15.67 8.64
N PRO A 61 -4.63 -14.42 8.22
CA PRO A 61 -3.26 -13.91 8.22
C PRO A 61 -2.64 -13.87 9.63
N THR A 62 -3.44 -13.62 10.67
CA THR A 62 -2.94 -13.51 12.06
C THR A 62 -2.61 -14.86 12.69
N SER A 63 -3.23 -15.94 12.20
CA SER A 63 -2.99 -17.31 12.64
C SER A 63 -1.86 -18.02 11.88
N SER A 64 -1.29 -17.36 10.86
CA SER A 64 -0.23 -17.90 10.02
C SER A 64 1.07 -18.19 10.79
N ALA A 65 1.91 -19.09 10.26
CA ALA A 65 3.24 -19.35 10.82
C ALA A 65 4.11 -18.09 10.82
N MET A 66 3.92 -17.22 9.82
CA MET A 66 4.64 -15.96 9.68
C MET A 66 4.23 -14.96 10.77
N ALA A 67 2.94 -14.79 11.03
CA ALA A 67 2.43 -13.97 12.11
C ALA A 67 2.91 -14.46 13.48
N LYS A 68 2.83 -15.77 13.74
CA LYS A 68 3.35 -16.37 15.00
C LYS A 68 4.83 -16.09 15.21
N SER A 69 5.65 -16.23 14.16
CA SER A 69 7.08 -15.91 14.25
C SER A 69 7.32 -14.41 14.47
N ALA A 70 6.54 -13.55 13.82
CA ALA A 70 6.63 -12.10 13.98
C ALA A 70 6.27 -11.70 15.44
N MET A 71 5.19 -12.27 15.98
CA MET A 71 4.73 -12.02 17.34
C MET A 71 5.77 -12.44 18.38
N ALA A 72 6.39 -13.61 18.25
CA ALA A 72 7.44 -14.04 19.18
C ALA A 72 8.66 -13.08 19.21
N ILE A 73 9.03 -12.52 18.05
CA ILE A 73 10.10 -11.52 17.94
C ILE A 73 9.68 -10.22 18.64
N LEU A 74 8.43 -9.78 18.42
CA LEU A 74 7.91 -8.54 18.99
C LEU A 74 7.70 -8.65 20.50
N GLU A 75 7.18 -9.77 21.01
CA GLU A 75 7.04 -10.05 22.44
C GLU A 75 8.38 -9.91 23.17
N THR A 76 9.47 -10.41 22.57
CA THR A 76 10.81 -10.25 23.17
C THR A 76 11.22 -8.78 23.24
N ARG A 77 11.12 -8.04 22.12
CA ARG A 77 11.57 -6.64 22.03
C ARG A 77 10.70 -5.67 22.84
N ILE A 78 9.39 -5.86 22.80
CA ILE A 78 8.41 -5.03 23.51
C ILE A 78 8.42 -5.40 24.99
N GLY A 79 8.52 -6.69 25.33
CA GLY A 79 8.60 -7.15 26.71
C GLY A 79 9.77 -6.54 27.48
N GLU A 80 10.93 -6.39 26.86
CA GLU A 80 12.09 -5.68 27.45
C GLU A 80 11.77 -4.22 27.78
N ARG A 81 10.96 -3.56 26.95
CA ARG A 81 10.51 -2.17 27.17
C ARG A 81 9.45 -2.10 28.26
N LEU A 82 8.45 -2.98 28.23
CA LEU A 82 7.34 -3.02 29.19
C LEU A 82 7.75 -3.51 30.58
N ALA A 83 8.81 -4.31 30.70
CA ALA A 83 9.35 -4.71 32.00
C ALA A 83 9.74 -3.51 32.87
N SER A 84 10.01 -2.35 32.25
CA SER A 84 10.25 -1.10 32.96
C SER A 84 8.99 -0.40 33.48
N SER A 85 7.79 -0.72 32.96
CA SER A 85 6.55 0.02 33.20
C SER A 85 5.54 -0.67 34.13
N SER A 86 5.85 -1.82 34.73
CA SER A 86 4.96 -2.57 35.67
C SER A 86 3.61 -3.03 35.08
N SER A 87 3.34 -2.78 33.80
CA SER A 87 2.13 -3.19 33.09
C SER A 87 2.35 -4.55 32.42
N SER A 88 1.66 -5.58 32.92
CA SER A 88 1.56 -6.88 32.24
C SER A 88 0.37 -6.84 31.29
N GLY A 89 0.64 -6.83 29.98
CA GLY A 89 -0.40 -6.94 28.95
C GLY A 89 -0.06 -8.03 27.93
N GLU A 90 -1.08 -8.60 27.30
CA GLU A 90 -1.01 -9.57 26.22
C GLU A 90 -0.79 -8.85 24.89
N LEU A 91 0.26 -9.19 24.16
CA LEU A 91 0.52 -8.66 22.83
C LEU A 91 -0.35 -9.40 21.80
N ARG A 92 -1.08 -8.66 20.97
CA ARG A 92 -1.99 -9.23 19.96
C ARG A 92 -1.79 -8.58 18.60
N LEU A 93 -1.96 -9.38 17.54
CA LEU A 93 -2.06 -8.91 16.17
C LEU A 93 -3.46 -9.25 15.66
N LEU A 94 -4.18 -8.22 15.23
CA LEU A 94 -5.56 -8.32 14.75
C LEU A 94 -5.58 -8.02 13.26
N SER A 95 -6.44 -8.73 12.51
CA SER A 95 -6.84 -8.40 11.14
C SER A 95 -8.29 -7.97 11.20
N MET A 96 -8.60 -6.78 10.71
CA MET A 96 -9.96 -6.25 10.73
C MET A 96 -10.90 -7.02 9.79
N LYS A 97 -10.36 -7.68 8.77
CA LYS A 97 -11.11 -8.57 7.89
C LYS A 97 -11.33 -9.97 8.48
N GLU A 98 -10.36 -10.51 9.21
CA GLU A 98 -10.47 -11.83 9.88
C GLU A 98 -11.37 -11.77 11.13
N SER A 99 -11.24 -10.70 11.93
CA SER A 99 -11.91 -10.53 13.22
C SER A 99 -12.21 -9.05 13.45
N PHE A 100 -13.24 -8.55 12.77
CA PHE A 100 -13.66 -7.16 12.84
C PHE A 100 -14.00 -6.70 14.26
N ASP A 101 -13.37 -5.60 14.69
CA ASP A 101 -13.69 -4.90 15.93
C ASP A 101 -13.74 -3.40 15.65
N ARG A 102 -14.95 -2.86 15.54
CA ARG A 102 -15.20 -1.44 15.27
C ARG A 102 -14.52 -0.51 16.28
N SER A 103 -14.46 -0.91 17.55
CA SER A 103 -13.89 -0.07 18.61
C SER A 103 -12.38 0.06 18.44
N ILE A 104 -11.70 -1.05 18.14
CA ILE A 104 -10.26 -1.07 17.89
C ILE A 104 -9.91 -0.34 16.58
N LEU A 105 -10.69 -0.52 15.52
CA LEU A 105 -10.48 0.19 14.26
C LEU A 105 -10.63 1.71 14.44
N THR A 106 -11.70 2.14 15.12
CA THR A 106 -11.94 3.56 15.44
C THR A 106 -10.79 4.12 16.29
N GLN A 107 -10.37 3.40 17.32
CA GLN A 107 -9.24 3.81 18.17
C GLN A 107 -7.95 3.94 17.36
N PHE A 108 -7.62 2.96 16.50
CA PHE A 108 -6.45 3.03 15.62
C PHE A 108 -6.52 4.24 14.68
N TYR A 109 -7.69 4.53 14.11
CA TYR A 109 -7.88 5.66 13.23
C TYR A 109 -7.71 6.99 13.97
N GLU A 110 -8.37 7.18 15.11
CA GLU A 110 -8.31 8.41 15.89
C GLU A 110 -6.94 8.65 16.53
N GLU A 111 -6.33 7.63 17.13
CA GLU A 111 -5.08 7.76 17.88
C GLU A 111 -3.84 7.74 16.99
N LEU A 112 -3.87 7.01 15.87
CA LEU A 112 -2.71 6.88 14.98
C LEU A 112 -2.95 7.45 13.59
N MET A 113 -4.07 7.23 12.92
CA MET A 113 -4.23 7.75 11.55
C MET A 113 -4.28 9.28 11.55
N ILE A 114 -5.18 9.89 12.33
CA ILE A 114 -5.37 11.35 12.33
C ILE A 114 -4.08 12.11 12.68
N PRO A 115 -3.33 11.77 13.76
CA PRO A 115 -2.15 12.55 14.14
C PRO A 115 -0.97 12.40 13.18
N ASN A 116 -0.90 11.27 12.47
CA ASN A 116 0.23 10.93 11.60
C ASN A 116 -0.03 11.30 10.13
N PHE A 117 -1.32 11.45 9.76
CA PHE A 117 -1.82 11.88 8.46
C PHE A 117 -2.86 13.01 8.67
N PRO A 118 -2.40 14.22 9.05
CA PRO A 118 -3.30 15.28 9.52
C PRO A 118 -4.12 15.95 8.42
N LEU A 119 -3.75 15.77 7.16
CA LEU A 119 -4.42 16.36 6.01
C LEU A 119 -5.58 15.44 5.61
N GLU A 120 -6.79 15.90 5.88
CA GLU A 120 -8.05 15.17 5.65
C GLU A 120 -8.21 14.77 4.18
N GLU A 121 -7.80 15.65 3.26
CA GLU A 121 -7.86 15.45 1.80
C GLU A 121 -7.00 14.28 1.29
N GLU A 122 -6.05 13.81 2.11
CA GLU A 122 -5.06 12.79 1.76
C GLU A 122 -5.34 11.43 2.39
N ARG A 123 -6.26 11.41 3.35
CA ARG A 123 -6.54 10.27 4.20
C ARG A 123 -7.95 9.78 3.88
N ASP A 124 -8.10 8.48 3.66
CA ASP A 124 -9.43 7.89 3.49
C ASP A 124 -10.25 8.07 4.75
N ASP A 125 -11.55 8.29 4.60
CA ASP A 125 -12.44 8.50 5.73
C ASP A 125 -12.64 7.19 6.51
N LEU A 126 -12.85 7.32 7.83
CA LEU A 126 -13.15 6.14 8.66
C LEU A 126 -14.41 5.42 8.18
N GLU A 127 -15.40 6.15 7.66
CA GLU A 127 -16.62 5.56 7.13
C GLU A 127 -16.36 4.69 5.91
N ASP A 128 -15.40 5.05 5.04
CA ASP A 128 -14.99 4.21 3.91
C ASP A 128 -14.35 2.90 4.41
N TRP A 129 -13.51 2.99 5.45
CA TRP A 129 -12.90 1.80 6.06
C TRP A 129 -13.96 0.89 6.67
N LEU A 130 -14.98 1.46 7.33
CA LEU A 130 -16.09 0.71 7.89
C LEU A 130 -16.91 0.04 6.78
N LEU A 131 -17.15 0.72 5.67
CA LEU A 131 -17.83 0.13 4.50
C LEU A 131 -17.10 -1.11 3.97
N TYR A 132 -15.77 -1.08 3.90
CA TYR A 132 -14.97 -2.21 3.38
C TYR A 132 -14.73 -3.35 4.39
N LEU A 133 -14.75 -3.08 5.70
CA LEU A 133 -14.31 -4.02 6.73
C LEU A 133 -15.44 -4.54 7.62
N ASP A 134 -16.54 -3.80 7.77
CA ASP A 134 -17.65 -4.21 8.61
C ASP A 134 -18.54 -5.23 7.86
N PRO A 135 -18.61 -6.49 8.32
CA PRO A 135 -19.36 -7.54 7.64
C PRO A 135 -20.88 -7.33 7.67
N THR A 136 -21.37 -6.31 8.38
CA THR A 136 -22.80 -5.96 8.41
C THR A 136 -23.21 -5.08 7.23
N PHE A 137 -22.32 -4.22 6.72
CA PHE A 137 -22.62 -3.33 5.58
C PHE A 137 -22.77 -4.09 4.27
N SER A 138 -21.96 -5.13 4.05
CA SER A 138 -21.99 -5.91 2.80
C SER A 138 -23.33 -6.59 2.51
N LYS A 139 -24.20 -6.75 3.52
CA LYS A 139 -25.48 -7.46 3.36
C LYS A 139 -26.64 -6.58 2.95
N GLU A 140 -26.59 -5.28 3.26
CA GLU A 140 -27.73 -4.39 3.05
C GLU A 140 -27.80 -3.88 1.60
N GLU A 141 -26.66 -3.70 0.94
CA GLU A 141 -26.61 -3.20 -0.45
C GLU A 141 -26.76 -4.30 -1.51
N GLU A 142 -26.49 -5.57 -1.16
CA GLU A 142 -26.67 -6.71 -2.07
C GLU A 142 -28.14 -7.04 -2.35
N GLU A 143 -29.07 -6.70 -1.43
CA GLU A 143 -30.50 -7.07 -1.58
C GLU A 143 -31.27 -6.22 -2.59
N ASP A 144 -30.78 -5.03 -2.97
CA ASP A 144 -31.49 -4.08 -3.84
C ASP A 144 -30.89 -3.96 -5.26
N SER A 145 -29.77 -4.63 -5.54
CA SER A 145 -29.13 -4.60 -6.86
C SER A 145 -29.47 -5.89 -7.64
N ASP A 146 -30.33 -5.78 -8.67
CA ASP A 146 -30.64 -6.85 -9.64
C ASP A 146 -29.40 -7.30 -10.48
N ASN A 147 -28.19 -6.95 -10.06
CA ASN A 147 -26.93 -7.24 -10.74
C ASN A 147 -26.28 -8.47 -10.08
N ASP A 148 -26.71 -9.66 -10.52
CA ASP A 148 -26.32 -11.02 -10.05
C ASP A 148 -24.81 -11.39 -10.20
N GLY A 149 -23.89 -10.44 -10.17
CA GLY A 149 -22.45 -10.70 -10.26
C GLY A 149 -21.75 -10.43 -8.92
N PRO A 150 -20.87 -11.33 -8.43
CA PRO A 150 -19.95 -10.97 -7.35
C PRO A 150 -19.18 -9.73 -7.82
N GLN A 151 -19.33 -8.61 -7.12
CA GLN A 151 -18.55 -7.43 -7.44
C GLN A 151 -17.09 -7.77 -7.17
N ASP A 152 -16.31 -7.93 -8.25
CA ASP A 152 -14.84 -8.02 -8.27
C ASP A 152 -14.21 -6.67 -7.84
N GLY A 153 -14.63 -6.16 -6.69
CA GLY A 153 -14.20 -4.90 -6.12
C GLY A 153 -12.88 -5.03 -5.38
N THR A 154 -12.25 -3.88 -5.11
CA THR A 154 -11.07 -3.79 -4.27
C THR A 154 -11.35 -4.38 -2.88
N SER A 155 -10.42 -5.20 -2.38
CA SER A 155 -10.55 -5.84 -1.08
C SER A 155 -9.55 -5.24 -0.10
N MET A 156 -10.01 -4.75 1.04
CA MET A 156 -9.17 -4.12 2.07
C MET A 156 -8.98 -5.04 3.29
N ASP A 157 -7.87 -4.85 4.00
CA ASP A 157 -7.69 -5.26 5.40
C ASP A 157 -6.77 -4.27 6.15
N VAL A 158 -6.85 -4.29 7.48
CA VAL A 158 -5.99 -3.53 8.39
C VAL A 158 -5.43 -4.49 9.45
N LEU A 159 -4.10 -4.63 9.47
CA LEU A 159 -3.38 -5.33 10.54
C LEU A 159 -3.05 -4.36 11.67
N ILE A 160 -3.53 -4.63 12.89
CA ILE A 160 -3.35 -3.77 14.06
C ILE A 160 -2.62 -4.55 15.16
N LEU A 161 -1.50 -4.01 15.63
CA LEU A 161 -0.74 -4.55 16.77
C LEU A 161 -1.17 -3.84 18.06
N THR A 162 -1.59 -4.61 19.06
CA THR A 162 -2.11 -4.08 20.32
C THR A 162 -1.46 -4.74 21.53
N ILE A 163 -1.53 -4.06 22.68
CA ILE A 163 -1.33 -4.64 24.01
C ILE A 163 -2.65 -4.53 24.77
N ASP A 164 -3.17 -5.65 25.25
CA ASP A 164 -4.37 -5.72 26.10
C ASP A 164 -3.97 -6.06 27.54
N ASN A 165 -4.32 -5.20 28.50
CA ASN A 165 -4.07 -5.44 29.93
C ASN A 165 -5.31 -5.90 30.71
N GLY A 166 -6.39 -6.25 30.01
CA GLY A 166 -7.69 -6.65 30.56
C GLY A 166 -8.62 -5.50 30.92
N THR A 167 -8.13 -4.26 30.93
CA THR A 167 -8.94 -3.05 31.20
C THR A 167 -8.86 -2.01 30.08
N THR A 168 -7.74 -1.95 29.37
CA THR A 168 -7.46 -1.01 28.30
C THR A 168 -6.64 -1.69 27.22
N THR A 169 -6.94 -1.36 25.97
CA THR A 169 -6.15 -1.75 24.81
C THR A 169 -5.29 -0.56 24.37
N THR A 170 -3.99 -0.79 24.22
CA THR A 170 -3.05 0.19 23.66
C THR A 170 -2.71 -0.20 22.24
N ILE A 171 -2.83 0.74 21.30
CA ILE A 171 -2.49 0.54 19.89
C ILE A 171 -1.02 0.91 19.65
N LEU A 172 -0.23 -0.05 19.17
CA LEU A 172 1.22 0.13 18.98
C LEU A 172 1.55 0.58 17.57
N GLY A 173 0.74 0.17 16.60
CA GLY A 173 0.93 0.45 15.19
C GLY A 173 0.04 -0.43 14.34
N GLY A 174 0.07 -0.19 13.04
CA GLY A 174 -0.70 -0.98 12.08
C GLY A 174 -0.29 -0.76 10.64
N ILE A 175 -0.82 -1.61 9.78
CA ILE A 175 -0.65 -1.61 8.33
C ILE A 175 -2.04 -1.75 7.69
N ALA A 176 -2.45 -0.76 6.92
CA ALA A 176 -3.66 -0.81 6.10
C ALA A 176 -3.26 -1.03 4.64
N PHE A 177 -4.00 -1.91 3.94
CA PHE A 177 -3.68 -2.31 2.59
C PHE A 177 -4.89 -2.80 1.82
N GLU A 178 -4.75 -2.80 0.51
CA GLU A 178 -5.80 -3.11 -0.46
C GLU A 178 -5.29 -4.11 -1.50
N TYR A 179 -6.21 -4.90 -2.03
CA TYR A 179 -5.98 -5.81 -3.14
C TYR A 179 -6.88 -5.45 -4.31
N TYR A 180 -6.27 -5.21 -5.47
CA TYR A 180 -6.90 -4.80 -6.72
C TYR A 180 -6.95 -6.01 -7.68
N PRO A 181 -8.13 -6.63 -7.88
CA PRO A 181 -8.22 -7.96 -8.47
C PRO A 181 -7.96 -8.05 -9.97
N GLN A 182 -8.29 -7.04 -10.78
CA GLN A 182 -8.08 -7.13 -12.24
C GLN A 182 -6.60 -6.97 -12.60
N ALA A 183 -5.90 -6.11 -11.85
CA ALA A 183 -4.45 -5.92 -11.90
C ALA A 183 -3.68 -7.03 -11.17
N GLN A 184 -4.34 -7.74 -10.24
CA GLN A 184 -3.74 -8.72 -9.33
C GLN A 184 -2.59 -8.10 -8.53
N VAL A 185 -2.78 -6.87 -8.04
CA VAL A 185 -1.77 -6.15 -7.25
C VAL A 185 -2.28 -5.82 -5.87
N GLY A 186 -1.35 -5.74 -4.91
CA GLY A 186 -1.63 -5.22 -3.58
C GLY A 186 -1.08 -3.82 -3.45
N LEU A 187 -1.78 -2.94 -2.75
CA LEU A 187 -1.31 -1.60 -2.38
C LEU A 187 -1.10 -1.54 -0.87
N LEU A 188 0.09 -1.12 -0.48
CA LEU A 188 0.37 -0.68 0.88
C LEU A 188 -0.11 0.77 1.02
N SER A 189 -1.31 0.97 1.58
CA SER A 189 -1.93 2.29 1.69
C SER A 189 -1.41 3.07 2.91
N TYR A 190 -1.30 2.44 4.08
CA TYR A 190 -0.79 3.12 5.28
C TYR A 190 0.07 2.22 6.16
N MET A 191 1.11 2.80 6.75
CA MET A 191 1.92 2.17 7.79
C MET A 191 2.21 3.18 8.89
N VAL A 192 1.86 2.83 10.14
CA VAL A 192 2.02 3.74 11.27
C VAL A 192 2.44 3.00 12.52
N VAL A 193 3.26 3.64 13.34
CA VAL A 193 3.67 3.16 14.67
C VAL A 193 3.52 4.30 15.65
N SER A 194 2.91 4.03 16.79
CA SER A 194 2.84 4.96 17.92
C SER A 194 4.24 5.47 18.25
N THR A 195 4.34 6.78 18.51
CA THR A 195 5.61 7.48 18.77
C THR A 195 6.43 6.80 19.86
N GLU A 196 5.77 6.31 20.91
CA GLU A 196 6.38 5.63 22.07
C GLU A 196 7.02 4.28 21.73
N PHE A 197 6.56 3.64 20.65
CA PHE A 197 6.97 2.30 20.22
C PHE A 197 7.79 2.30 18.92
N ARG A 198 8.13 3.49 18.39
CA ARG A 198 9.04 3.62 17.24
C ARG A 198 10.42 3.03 17.57
N ARG A 199 11.15 2.63 16.53
CA ARG A 199 12.48 2.00 16.59
C ARG A 199 12.55 0.64 17.29
N LEU A 200 11.42 0.03 17.64
CA LEU A 200 11.36 -1.37 18.12
C LEU A 200 11.34 -2.40 16.97
N GLY A 201 11.45 -1.94 15.71
CA GLY A 201 11.42 -2.79 14.53
C GLY A 201 10.04 -3.34 14.19
N ILE A 202 8.96 -2.75 14.72
CA ILE A 202 7.57 -3.19 14.50
C ILE A 202 7.26 -3.34 13.01
N LEU A 203 7.44 -2.28 12.23
CA LEU A 203 7.13 -2.31 10.79
C LEU A 203 7.95 -3.37 10.04
N GLY A 204 9.24 -3.49 10.33
CA GLY A 204 10.09 -4.51 9.69
C GLY A 204 9.69 -5.94 10.04
N THR A 205 9.09 -6.15 11.22
CA THR A 205 8.62 -7.47 11.65
C THR A 205 7.20 -7.78 11.16
N LEU A 206 6.32 -6.78 11.03
CA LEU A 206 4.96 -6.96 10.50
C LEU A 206 4.90 -6.97 8.97
N HIS A 207 5.84 -6.34 8.27
CA HIS A 207 5.82 -6.22 6.81
C HIS A 207 5.72 -7.57 6.08
N PRO A 208 6.47 -8.64 6.45
CA PRO A 208 6.26 -9.96 5.85
C PRO A 208 4.85 -10.51 6.08
N VAL A 209 4.27 -10.30 7.26
CA VAL A 209 2.90 -10.74 7.58
C VAL A 209 1.88 -10.04 6.69
N PHE A 210 2.07 -8.74 6.45
CA PHE A 210 1.30 -7.97 5.46
C PHE A 210 1.41 -8.56 4.05
N CYS A 211 2.62 -8.86 3.56
CA CYS A 211 2.78 -9.48 2.24
C CYS A 211 2.07 -10.84 2.14
N HIS A 212 2.12 -11.63 3.21
CA HIS A 212 1.40 -12.90 3.29
C HIS A 212 -0.12 -12.71 3.32
N ALA A 213 -0.62 -11.70 4.02
CA ALA A 213 -2.04 -11.35 4.03
C ALA A 213 -2.52 -10.93 2.65
N LEU A 214 -1.77 -10.10 1.92
CA LEU A 214 -2.09 -9.74 0.53
C LEU A 214 -2.16 -10.96 -0.39
N GLN A 215 -1.20 -11.88 -0.26
CA GLN A 215 -1.22 -13.14 -1.01
C GLN A 215 -2.49 -13.95 -0.68
N GLY A 216 -2.90 -13.99 0.59
CA GLY A 216 -4.16 -14.62 1.00
C GLY A 216 -5.41 -13.97 0.37
N LEU A 217 -5.45 -12.64 0.26
CA LEU A 217 -6.54 -11.95 -0.45
C LEU A 217 -6.56 -12.32 -1.94
N HIS A 218 -5.39 -12.36 -2.60
CA HIS A 218 -5.28 -12.78 -3.99
C HIS A 218 -5.79 -14.20 -4.22
N GLU A 219 -5.39 -15.16 -3.39
CA GLU A 219 -5.82 -16.56 -3.50
C GLU A 219 -7.33 -16.72 -3.25
N LEU A 220 -7.87 -15.98 -2.28
CA LEU A 220 -9.31 -15.97 -2.01
C LEU A 220 -10.10 -15.44 -3.21
N THR A 221 -9.66 -14.33 -3.81
CA THR A 221 -10.37 -13.70 -4.93
C THR A 221 -10.23 -14.49 -6.23
N THR A 222 -9.03 -14.99 -6.55
CA THR A 222 -8.78 -15.71 -7.81
C THR A 222 -9.14 -17.18 -7.76
N GLN A 223 -9.36 -17.73 -6.56
CA GLN A 223 -9.54 -19.17 -6.31
C GLN A 223 -8.38 -20.00 -6.90
N ALA A 224 -7.17 -19.42 -6.91
CA ALA A 224 -5.97 -20.01 -7.45
C ALA A 224 -4.75 -19.70 -6.57
N HIS A 225 -3.85 -20.67 -6.42
CA HIS A 225 -2.57 -20.49 -5.71
C HIS A 225 -1.50 -19.86 -6.61
N THR A 226 -1.87 -18.84 -7.38
CA THR A 226 -0.92 -18.04 -8.16
C THR A 226 -0.28 -16.97 -7.29
N PRO A 227 0.96 -16.55 -7.57
CA PRO A 227 1.53 -15.41 -6.88
C PRO A 227 0.84 -14.11 -7.31
N ILE A 228 0.65 -13.19 -6.37
CA ILE A 228 0.25 -11.81 -6.66
C ILE A 228 1.23 -11.17 -7.65
N ALA A 229 0.74 -10.39 -8.61
CA ALA A 229 1.56 -9.86 -9.70
C ALA A 229 2.55 -8.79 -9.22
N ALA A 230 2.12 -7.94 -8.28
CA ALA A 230 2.97 -6.93 -7.65
C ALA A 230 2.43 -6.51 -6.28
N ILE A 231 3.33 -6.05 -5.41
CA ILE A 231 2.98 -5.31 -4.20
C ILE A 231 3.54 -3.91 -4.35
N LEU A 232 2.64 -2.93 -4.38
CA LEU A 232 2.91 -1.52 -4.60
C LEU A 232 2.87 -0.76 -3.27
N ALA A 233 3.47 0.42 -3.27
CA ALA A 233 3.32 1.40 -2.22
C ALA A 233 3.45 2.80 -2.81
N GLU A 234 2.85 3.78 -2.16
CA GLU A 234 2.98 5.18 -2.53
C GLU A 234 3.90 5.91 -1.55
N THR A 235 4.58 6.95 -2.01
CA THR A 235 5.32 7.84 -1.11
C THR A 235 5.51 9.19 -1.77
N ASN A 236 5.74 10.23 -0.98
CA ASN A 236 5.93 11.56 -1.53
C ASN A 236 7.18 11.72 -2.37
N THR A 237 7.11 12.62 -3.35
CA THR A 237 8.32 13.17 -3.95
C THR A 237 9.14 13.89 -2.87
N ALA A 238 10.44 14.03 -3.08
CA ALA A 238 11.29 14.80 -2.17
C ALA A 238 10.97 16.32 -2.18
N THR A 239 10.16 16.75 -3.14
CA THR A 239 9.77 18.14 -3.41
C THR A 239 8.32 18.45 -3.05
N ALA A 240 7.56 17.48 -2.52
CA ALA A 240 6.20 17.68 -2.04
C ALA A 240 6.13 18.87 -1.08
N GLY A 241 5.29 19.85 -1.39
CA GLY A 241 5.33 21.16 -0.73
C GLY A 241 4.86 21.17 0.73
N ASP A 242 4.11 20.16 1.12
CA ASP A 242 3.43 20.00 2.40
C ASP A 242 4.25 19.16 3.41
N VAL A 243 5.27 18.42 2.95
CA VAL A 243 6.19 17.67 3.80
C VAL A 243 7.62 18.15 3.68
N PRO A 244 8.33 18.41 4.79
CA PRO A 244 9.75 18.75 4.73
C PRO A 244 10.55 17.67 3.98
N THR A 245 11.40 18.08 3.04
CA THR A 245 12.22 17.17 2.22
C THR A 245 12.99 16.13 3.03
N GLN A 246 13.43 16.46 4.25
CA GLN A 246 14.14 15.54 5.14
C GLN A 246 13.23 14.40 5.63
N VAL A 247 11.98 14.72 5.95
CA VAL A 247 10.95 13.74 6.34
C VAL A 247 10.67 12.82 5.15
N ALA A 248 10.39 13.37 3.96
CA ALA A 248 10.15 12.58 2.74
C ALA A 248 11.32 11.63 2.42
N ARG A 249 12.57 12.11 2.47
CA ARG A 249 13.76 11.26 2.30
C ARG A 249 13.86 10.17 3.36
N LYS A 250 13.47 10.47 4.61
CA LYS A 250 13.44 9.45 5.66
C LYS A 250 12.43 8.35 5.37
N ARG A 251 11.28 8.71 4.78
CA ARG A 251 10.29 7.74 4.29
C ARG A 251 10.89 6.84 3.23
N HIS A 252 11.59 7.42 2.25
CA HIS A 252 12.28 6.67 1.20
C HIS A 252 13.29 5.68 1.77
N GLU A 253 14.12 6.09 2.74
CA GLU A 253 15.08 5.20 3.40
C GLU A 253 14.41 4.00 4.08
N ILE A 254 13.25 4.22 4.71
CA ILE A 254 12.53 3.18 5.45
C ILE A 254 11.91 2.19 4.47
N LEU A 255 11.19 2.68 3.46
CA LEU A 255 10.60 1.84 2.41
C LEU A 255 11.71 1.09 1.64
N PHE A 256 12.84 1.74 1.36
CA PHE A 256 14.00 1.10 0.74
C PHE A 256 14.53 -0.08 1.56
N LYS A 257 14.66 0.08 2.89
CA LYS A 257 15.09 -0.97 3.82
C LYS A 257 14.07 -2.11 3.96
N LEU A 258 12.79 -1.79 3.79
CA LEU A 258 11.72 -2.78 3.73
C LEU A 258 11.72 -3.57 2.41
N GLY A 259 12.48 -3.13 1.39
CA GLY A 259 12.60 -3.83 0.11
C GLY A 259 11.83 -3.18 -1.05
N TYR A 260 11.33 -1.95 -0.89
CA TYR A 260 10.69 -1.21 -1.97
C TYR A 260 11.70 -0.49 -2.85
N ARG A 261 11.40 -0.35 -4.15
CA ARG A 261 12.16 0.40 -5.14
C ARG A 261 11.23 1.28 -5.96
N LEU A 262 11.74 2.42 -6.43
CA LEU A 262 10.96 3.35 -7.23
C LEU A 262 10.68 2.75 -8.62
N LEU A 263 9.44 2.83 -9.07
CA LEU A 263 9.08 2.59 -10.46
C LEU A 263 9.30 3.88 -11.25
N GLN A 264 9.99 3.81 -12.39
CA GLN A 264 10.06 4.93 -13.34
C GLN A 264 8.77 5.02 -14.16
N PHE A 265 7.65 5.09 -13.46
CA PHE A 265 6.30 5.22 -13.98
C PHE A 265 5.81 6.65 -13.67
N PRO A 266 5.16 7.35 -14.62
CA PRO A 266 4.69 8.71 -14.38
C PRO A 266 3.44 8.71 -13.51
N TYR A 267 3.56 8.26 -12.25
CA TYR A 267 2.43 8.08 -11.35
C TYR A 267 1.86 9.41 -10.88
N VAL A 268 0.55 9.44 -10.78
CA VAL A 268 -0.26 10.49 -10.15
C VAL A 268 -1.37 9.75 -9.42
N GLN A 269 -1.64 10.15 -8.19
CA GLN A 269 -2.73 9.55 -7.45
C GLN A 269 -4.06 10.07 -8.02
N PRO A 270 -5.00 9.18 -8.39
CA PRO A 270 -6.33 9.58 -8.84
C PRO A 270 -7.04 10.45 -7.78
N PRO A 271 -7.98 11.33 -8.18
CA PRO A 271 -8.79 12.04 -7.22
C PRO A 271 -9.56 11.04 -6.35
N LEU A 272 -9.73 11.33 -5.05
CA LEU A 272 -10.54 10.52 -4.13
C LEU A 272 -12.03 10.87 -4.19
N ALA A 273 -12.36 11.99 -4.83
CA ALA A 273 -13.73 12.47 -4.99
C ALA A 273 -13.97 12.94 -6.43
N THR A 274 -15.23 12.98 -6.84
CA THR A 274 -15.64 13.36 -8.21
C THR A 274 -15.27 14.78 -8.61
N ASP A 275 -15.05 15.66 -7.64
CA ASP A 275 -14.64 17.06 -7.82
C ASP A 275 -13.19 17.33 -7.37
N GLY A 276 -12.46 16.29 -6.97
CA GLY A 276 -11.08 16.41 -6.50
C GLY A 276 -10.06 16.63 -7.62
N GLU A 277 -8.95 17.29 -7.30
CA GLU A 277 -7.77 17.33 -8.18
C GLU A 277 -6.95 16.04 -8.02
N SER A 278 -6.35 15.57 -9.12
CA SER A 278 -5.34 14.51 -9.04
C SER A 278 -4.09 15.01 -8.34
N PHE A 279 -3.35 14.09 -7.74
CA PHE A 279 -2.20 14.44 -6.93
C PHE A 279 -0.87 13.97 -7.49
N ASP A 280 0.03 14.91 -7.79
CA ASP A 280 1.25 14.67 -8.57
C ASP A 280 2.55 14.73 -7.76
N ASP A 281 2.54 15.03 -6.44
CA ASP A 281 3.74 14.87 -5.59
C ASP A 281 3.81 13.50 -4.87
N ILE A 282 3.35 12.44 -5.54
CA ILE A 282 3.52 11.05 -5.11
C ILE A 282 4.24 10.23 -6.17
N MET A 283 5.07 9.30 -5.70
CA MET A 283 5.75 8.29 -6.50
C MET A 283 5.23 6.90 -6.16
N LEU A 284 5.19 6.03 -7.18
CA LEU A 284 4.81 4.64 -7.02
C LEU A 284 6.05 3.75 -6.85
N LEU A 285 6.00 2.88 -5.85
CA LEU A 285 7.07 1.95 -5.51
C LEU A 285 6.63 0.51 -5.76
N LEU A 286 7.60 -0.35 -6.02
CA LEU A 286 7.45 -1.80 -6.13
C LEU A 286 8.23 -2.50 -5.02
N TYR A 287 7.59 -3.41 -4.30
CA TYR A 287 8.28 -4.33 -3.40
C TYR A 287 8.98 -5.43 -4.21
N VAL A 288 10.31 -5.49 -4.11
CA VAL A 288 11.13 -6.50 -4.83
C VAL A 288 11.60 -7.64 -3.92
N GLY A 289 11.17 -7.65 -2.66
CA GLY A 289 11.66 -8.57 -1.65
C GLY A 289 13.02 -8.19 -1.08
N ASN A 290 13.25 -8.52 0.19
CA ASN A 290 14.61 -8.65 0.72
C ASN A 290 15.19 -9.98 0.24
N ASN A 291 15.58 -10.04 -1.04
CA ASN A 291 16.50 -11.07 -1.52
C ASN A 291 17.90 -10.80 -0.96
N SER A 292 18.00 -10.84 0.37
CA SER A 292 19.22 -10.70 1.11
C SER A 292 20.09 -11.92 0.80
N SER A 293 21.11 -11.69 -0.02
CA SER A 293 22.41 -12.35 0.08
C SER A 293 22.38 -13.88 0.05
N ASN A 294 22.59 -14.47 -1.14
CA ASN A 294 23.63 -15.51 -1.37
C ASN A 294 23.59 -16.14 -2.77
N SER A 295 22.58 -15.89 -3.61
CA SER A 295 22.62 -16.30 -5.02
C SER A 295 23.43 -15.29 -5.83
N SER A 296 24.73 -15.56 -5.89
CA SER A 296 25.65 -14.91 -6.81
C SER A 296 25.08 -15.02 -8.24
N GLN A 297 24.93 -13.87 -8.92
CA GLN A 297 24.76 -13.78 -10.39
C GLN A 297 23.46 -14.31 -11.01
N SER A 298 22.29 -13.82 -10.60
CA SER A 298 21.29 -13.50 -11.61
C SER A 298 21.12 -12.00 -11.69
N THR A 299 21.47 -11.44 -12.85
CA THR A 299 21.16 -10.07 -13.27
C THR A 299 19.64 -9.97 -13.45
N SER A 300 18.92 -10.03 -12.33
CA SER A 300 17.47 -10.04 -12.28
C SER A 300 16.93 -8.72 -12.82
N THR A 301 15.95 -8.87 -13.69
CA THR A 301 15.26 -7.86 -14.48
C THR A 301 15.02 -6.56 -13.70
N SER A 302 15.67 -5.47 -14.11
CA SER A 302 15.47 -4.13 -13.56
C SER A 302 14.20 -3.47 -14.11
N SER A 303 13.16 -4.25 -14.42
CA SER A 303 11.94 -3.74 -15.03
C SER A 303 10.73 -4.66 -14.80
N MET A 304 9.52 -4.11 -14.92
CA MET A 304 8.25 -4.86 -14.89
C MET A 304 7.38 -4.54 -16.11
N ASP A 305 6.44 -5.42 -16.46
CA ASP A 305 5.47 -5.18 -17.53
C ASP A 305 4.57 -3.98 -17.17
N THR A 306 4.59 -2.95 -18.01
CA THR A 306 3.82 -1.72 -17.81
C THR A 306 2.32 -1.98 -17.85
N THR A 307 1.88 -3.06 -18.48
CA THR A 307 0.46 -3.46 -18.52
C THR A 307 -0.09 -3.73 -17.12
N ILE A 308 0.74 -4.21 -16.18
CA ILE A 308 0.33 -4.41 -14.78
C ILE A 308 0.01 -3.06 -14.13
N LEU A 309 0.87 -2.05 -14.32
CA LEU A 309 0.68 -0.71 -13.77
C LEU A 309 -0.50 0.01 -14.40
N TYR A 310 -0.69 -0.15 -15.71
CA TYR A 310 -1.84 0.40 -16.41
C TYR A 310 -3.16 -0.19 -15.88
N LYS A 311 -3.23 -1.51 -15.69
CA LYS A 311 -4.38 -2.17 -15.07
C LYS A 311 -4.61 -1.71 -13.63
N TYR A 312 -3.55 -1.54 -12.86
CA TYR A 312 -3.66 -1.00 -11.50
C TYR A 312 -4.30 0.38 -11.48
N VAL A 313 -3.87 1.29 -12.37
CA VAL A 313 -4.49 2.62 -12.48
C VAL A 313 -5.97 2.49 -12.82
N LEU A 314 -6.34 1.63 -13.78
CA LEU A 314 -7.75 1.38 -14.11
C LEU A 314 -8.56 0.88 -12.90
N ASP A 315 -8.04 -0.13 -12.19
CA ASP A 315 -8.70 -0.70 -11.01
C ASP A 315 -8.90 0.35 -9.90
N PHE A 316 -7.88 1.20 -9.66
CA PHE A 316 -7.98 2.30 -8.71
C PHE A 316 -9.06 3.30 -9.11
N TYR A 317 -9.14 3.67 -10.39
CA TYR A 317 -10.21 4.56 -10.85
C TYR A 317 -11.59 3.92 -10.67
N TYR A 318 -11.73 2.63 -10.97
CA TYR A 318 -13.00 1.94 -10.77
C TYR A 318 -13.39 1.79 -9.31
N SER A 319 -12.43 1.66 -8.39
CA SER A 319 -12.73 1.60 -6.96
C SER A 319 -13.23 2.93 -6.40
N VAL A 320 -12.79 4.05 -6.96
CA VAL A 320 -13.24 5.38 -6.51
C VAL A 320 -14.53 5.84 -7.21
N PHE A 321 -14.62 5.69 -8.53
CA PHE A 321 -15.70 6.29 -9.33
C PHE A 321 -16.79 5.29 -9.76
N GLY A 322 -16.57 3.99 -9.52
CA GLY A 322 -17.38 2.91 -10.04
C GLY A 322 -17.16 2.67 -11.54
N THR A 323 -17.58 1.50 -12.02
CA THR A 323 -17.39 1.06 -13.41
C THR A 323 -18.26 1.81 -14.43
N ASN A 324 -19.36 2.44 -13.97
CA ASN A 324 -20.32 3.12 -14.84
C ASN A 324 -19.86 4.51 -15.34
N GLN A 325 -18.74 5.03 -14.84
CA GLN A 325 -18.23 6.38 -15.16
C GLN A 325 -17.08 6.37 -16.20
N GLU A 326 -16.89 5.26 -16.92
CA GLU A 326 -15.81 5.08 -17.90
C GLU A 326 -15.63 6.28 -18.88
N PRO A 327 -16.68 6.90 -19.44
CA PRO A 327 -16.50 8.00 -20.39
C PRO A 327 -15.88 9.26 -19.80
N LEU A 328 -16.13 9.57 -18.51
CA LEU A 328 -15.60 10.78 -17.88
C LEU A 328 -14.10 10.69 -17.62
N PHE A 329 -13.62 9.48 -17.33
CA PHE A 329 -12.22 9.28 -16.99
C PHE A 329 -11.30 9.25 -18.22
N GLN A 330 -11.79 8.80 -19.38
CA GLN A 330 -10.96 8.72 -20.60
C GLN A 330 -10.44 10.10 -21.07
N ASP A 331 -11.16 11.17 -20.75
CA ASP A 331 -10.76 12.54 -21.05
C ASP A 331 -9.81 13.15 -20.02
N HIS A 332 -9.60 12.49 -18.88
CA HIS A 332 -8.73 12.97 -17.82
C HIS A 332 -7.26 12.97 -18.26
N TRP A 333 -6.53 14.06 -18.00
CA TRP A 333 -5.14 14.22 -18.49
C TRP A 333 -4.19 13.13 -18.01
N TYR A 334 -4.41 12.62 -16.79
CA TYR A 334 -3.59 11.55 -16.23
C TYR A 334 -3.87 10.22 -16.92
N PHE A 335 -5.12 9.94 -17.28
CA PHE A 335 -5.43 8.75 -18.08
C PHE A 335 -4.67 8.77 -19.39
N GLN A 336 -4.72 9.91 -20.09
CA GLN A 336 -3.98 10.10 -21.34
C GLN A 336 -2.48 9.89 -21.15
N LEU A 337 -1.91 10.36 -20.02
CA LEU A 337 -0.50 10.15 -19.68
C LEU A 337 -0.15 8.67 -19.50
N VAL A 338 -0.93 7.92 -18.72
CA VAL A 338 -0.63 6.50 -18.48
C VAL A 338 -0.87 5.63 -19.72
N THR A 339 -1.90 5.94 -20.53
CA THR A 339 -2.15 5.28 -21.82
C THR A 339 -1.01 5.56 -22.80
N TRP A 340 -0.59 6.82 -22.91
CA TRP A 340 0.56 7.20 -23.72
C TRP A 340 1.83 6.47 -23.26
N TYR A 341 2.10 6.47 -21.96
CA TYR A 341 3.27 5.85 -21.39
C TYR A 341 3.29 4.33 -21.65
N GLN A 342 2.16 3.63 -21.47
CA GLN A 342 2.05 2.20 -21.80
C GLN A 342 2.43 1.90 -23.25
N GLN A 343 2.03 2.75 -24.19
CA GLN A 343 2.35 2.59 -25.62
C GLN A 343 3.84 2.85 -25.92
N GLN A 344 4.45 3.83 -25.25
CA GLN A 344 5.86 4.18 -25.47
C GLN A 344 6.83 3.28 -24.70
N CYS A 345 6.40 2.72 -23.57
CA CYS A 345 7.23 2.00 -22.61
C CYS A 345 6.53 0.70 -22.20
N PRO A 346 6.64 -0.40 -22.98
CA PRO A 346 6.02 -1.68 -22.63
C PRO A 346 6.61 -2.33 -21.37
N SER A 347 7.80 -1.88 -20.96
CA SER A 347 8.48 -2.31 -19.74
C SER A 347 8.88 -1.08 -18.93
N THR A 348 8.47 -1.03 -17.67
CA THR A 348 8.77 0.06 -16.73
C THR A 348 10.04 -0.26 -15.96
N HIS A 349 11.02 0.65 -16.00
CA HIS A 349 12.27 0.48 -15.27
C HIS A 349 12.09 0.64 -13.76
N ILE A 350 12.86 -0.12 -12.98
CA ILE A 350 12.87 -0.07 -11.51
C ILE A 350 14.18 0.59 -11.06
N GLN A 351 14.07 1.77 -10.45
CA GLN A 351 15.20 2.46 -9.87
C GLN A 351 15.60 1.82 -8.54
N THR A 352 16.71 1.09 -8.57
CA THR A 352 17.14 0.23 -7.46
C THR A 352 17.87 0.94 -6.32
N GLN A 353 18.18 2.24 -6.46
CA GLN A 353 19.03 3.01 -5.55
C GLN A 353 18.41 4.36 -5.19
N LEU A 354 18.76 4.84 -3.99
CA LEU A 354 18.47 6.20 -3.53
C LEU A 354 19.56 7.19 -4.05
N PRO A 355 19.25 8.50 -4.15
CA PRO A 355 17.93 9.12 -3.95
C PRO A 355 16.97 8.76 -5.10
N TRP A 356 15.68 8.68 -4.79
CA TRP A 356 14.62 8.51 -5.79
C TRP A 356 14.27 9.86 -6.42
N GLU A 357 14.03 9.86 -7.72
CA GLU A 357 13.73 11.05 -8.50
C GLU A 357 12.38 10.85 -9.20
N ASP A 358 11.51 11.84 -9.09
CA ASP A 358 10.22 11.81 -9.75
C ASP A 358 10.38 12.01 -11.27
N VAL A 359 9.85 11.06 -12.04
CA VAL A 359 9.91 11.04 -13.50
C VAL A 359 8.63 11.60 -14.15
N THR A 360 7.55 11.79 -13.38
CA THR A 360 6.25 12.22 -13.88
C THR A 360 6.33 13.54 -14.69
N PRO A 361 7.01 14.61 -14.22
CA PRO A 361 7.11 15.86 -14.97
C PRO A 361 7.81 15.69 -16.32
N THR A 362 8.81 14.81 -16.39
CA THR A 362 9.57 14.55 -17.61
C THR A 362 8.70 13.87 -18.66
N PHE A 363 8.00 12.80 -18.27
CA PHE A 363 7.10 12.08 -19.17
C PHE A 363 5.89 12.92 -19.59
N LEU A 364 5.33 13.73 -18.69
CA LEU A 364 4.26 14.66 -19.03
C LEU A 364 4.69 15.70 -20.08
N ALA A 365 5.91 16.24 -19.94
CA ALA A 365 6.46 17.17 -20.93
C ALA A 365 6.66 16.49 -22.30
N GLN A 366 7.16 15.25 -22.32
CA GLN A 366 7.34 14.47 -23.55
C GLN A 366 6.01 14.18 -24.25
N MET A 367 4.99 13.75 -23.51
CA MET A 367 3.66 13.52 -24.06
C MET A 367 3.10 14.79 -24.72
N LYS A 368 3.15 15.93 -24.00
CA LYS A 368 2.66 17.22 -24.52
C LYS A 368 3.41 17.66 -25.77
N GLN A 369 4.74 17.48 -25.81
CA GLN A 369 5.55 17.80 -26.98
C GLN A 369 5.15 16.96 -28.20
N GLN A 370 4.91 15.66 -28.02
CA GLN A 370 4.49 14.77 -29.10
C GLN A 370 3.10 15.14 -29.63
N GLN A 371 2.15 15.44 -28.74
CA GLN A 371 0.81 15.91 -29.12
C GLN A 371 0.86 17.20 -29.94
N GLN A 372 1.74 18.14 -29.58
CA GLN A 372 1.93 19.37 -30.37
C GLN A 372 2.46 19.09 -31.78
N GLN A 373 3.46 18.21 -31.91
CA GLN A 373 4.02 17.84 -33.22
C GLN A 373 2.97 17.21 -34.13
N GLN A 374 2.13 16.32 -33.61
CA GLN A 374 1.04 15.70 -34.38
C GLN A 374 0.00 16.73 -34.85
N GLN A 375 -0.28 17.75 -34.04
CA GLN A 375 -1.19 18.85 -34.44
C GLN A 375 -0.59 19.77 -35.51
N GLU A 376 0.74 19.88 -35.57
CA GLU A 376 1.45 20.66 -36.60
C GLU A 376 1.55 19.90 -37.92
N GLU A 377 1.75 18.58 -37.89
CA GLU A 377 1.81 17.73 -39.11
C GLU A 377 0.45 17.48 -39.75
N GLY A 378 -0.64 17.56 -38.97
CA GLY A 378 -2.01 17.41 -39.46
C GLY A 378 -2.64 18.66 -40.11
N LYS A 379 -1.91 19.79 -40.14
CA LYS A 379 -2.33 21.07 -40.75
C LYS A 379 -1.66 21.27 -42.10
#